data_AF-A0AAQ3NT69-F1
#
_entry.id   AF-A0AAQ3NT69-F1
#
_cell.length_a   1.000
_cell.length_b   1.000
_cell.length_c   1.000
_cell.angle_alpha   90.00
_cell.angle_beta   90.00
_cell.angle_gamma   90.00
#
_symmetry.space_group_name_H-M   'P 1'
#
loop_
_entity.id
_entity.type
_entity.pdbx_description
1 polymer ?
#
loop_
_entity_poly.entity_id
_entity_poly.type
_entity_poly.pdbx_seq_one_letter_code
_entity_poly.pdbx_strand_id
1 'polypeptide(L)'
;MYQKCGDLDTFAVPCTILELSISNALVDLSASINVMPSSVYKMLHLGELKPTNLIIQLANRSTTQPIGKIEDVLMKVNQLTFPADFYILDMQDGSSMHNSTLILGRPLLMTAKAITDIHNGTLTMEFGEARCSSIISMSWSNL
;
A
#
# COMPACT_ATOMS: atom_id res chain seq x y z
N MET A 1 19.28 -23.86 -21.01
CA MET A 1 19.21 -23.77 -19.53
C MET A 1 18.24 -22.63 -19.20
N TYR A 2 17.22 -22.87 -18.38
CA TYR A 2 16.34 -21.80 -17.92
C TYR A 2 17.03 -21.08 -16.76
N GLN A 3 17.21 -19.77 -16.88
CA GLN A 3 17.82 -18.95 -15.85
C GLN A 3 16.74 -18.54 -14.85
N LYS A 4 16.96 -18.81 -13.54
CA LYS A 4 16.06 -18.34 -12.49
C LYS A 4 16.10 -16.81 -12.49
N CYS A 5 14.94 -16.16 -12.49
CA CYS A 5 14.87 -14.73 -12.20
C CYS A 5 15.33 -14.50 -10.75
N GLY A 6 15.90 -13.34 -10.44
CA GLY A 6 16.28 -13.00 -9.06
C GLY A 6 15.07 -13.06 -8.11
N ASP A 7 15.33 -12.97 -6.81
CA ASP A 7 14.23 -12.78 -5.86
C ASP A 7 13.88 -11.28 -5.83
N LEU A 8 12.59 -10.98 -6.00
CA LEU A 8 12.07 -9.62 -5.95
C LEU A 8 11.85 -9.22 -4.50
N ASP A 9 12.55 -8.19 -4.05
CA ASP A 9 12.58 -7.80 -2.65
C ASP A 9 11.35 -6.93 -2.28
N THR A 10 10.88 -6.09 -3.20
CA THR A 10 9.76 -5.18 -2.92
C THR A 10 8.98 -4.80 -4.19
N PHE A 11 7.66 -4.70 -4.07
CA PHE A 11 6.75 -4.24 -5.12
C PHE A 11 6.00 -3.02 -4.61
N ALA A 12 6.44 -1.81 -5.00
CA ALA A 12 5.89 -0.55 -4.49
C ALA A 12 5.61 0.47 -5.60
N VAL A 13 4.58 1.28 -5.40
CA VAL A 13 4.17 2.34 -6.33
C VAL A 13 4.13 3.70 -5.65
N PRO A 14 4.50 4.79 -6.34
CA PRO A 14 4.27 6.13 -5.84
C PRO A 14 2.77 6.43 -5.84
N CYS A 15 2.32 7.10 -4.79
CA CYS A 15 0.94 7.56 -4.68
C CYS A 15 0.87 8.93 -4.01
N THR A 16 -0.30 9.56 -4.10
CA THR A 16 -0.58 10.82 -3.41
C THR A 16 -1.88 10.66 -2.64
N ILE A 17 -1.88 11.05 -1.37
CA ILE A 17 -3.09 11.16 -0.55
C ILE A 17 -3.21 12.63 -0.16
N LEU A 18 -4.33 13.28 -0.51
CA LEU A 18 -4.46 14.73 -0.44
C LEU A 18 -3.29 15.43 -1.16
N GLU A 19 -2.43 16.13 -0.43
CA GLU A 19 -1.24 16.85 -0.93
C GLU A 19 0.07 16.11 -0.64
N LEU A 20 0.03 15.01 0.12
CA LEU A 20 1.22 14.26 0.50
C LEU A 20 1.60 13.27 -0.60
N SER A 21 2.79 13.47 -1.17
CA SER A 21 3.42 12.48 -2.05
C SER A 21 4.11 11.39 -1.24
N ILE A 22 3.72 10.15 -1.46
CA ILE A 22 4.31 8.94 -0.86
C ILE A 22 5.08 8.22 -1.97
N SER A 23 6.41 8.18 -1.86
CA SER A 23 7.26 7.61 -2.90
C SER A 23 7.07 6.10 -3.08
N ASN A 24 6.85 5.37 -1.98
CA ASN A 24 6.74 3.92 -1.98
C ASN A 24 5.52 3.49 -1.15
N ALA A 25 4.43 3.12 -1.81
CA ALA A 25 3.35 2.36 -1.20
C ALA A 25 3.47 0.89 -1.61
N LEU A 26 3.61 0.00 -0.64
CA LEU A 26 3.74 -1.44 -0.86
C LEU A 26 2.45 -2.00 -1.43
N VAL A 27 2.58 -2.79 -2.47
CA VAL A 27 1.47 -3.53 -3.06
C VAL A 27 1.58 -4.97 -2.58
N ASP A 28 0.67 -5.36 -1.70
CA ASP A 28 0.70 -6.64 -1.01
C ASP A 28 -0.57 -7.45 -1.29
N LEU A 29 -0.43 -8.47 -2.14
CA LEU A 29 -1.50 -9.41 -2.47
C LEU A 29 -1.87 -10.32 -1.28
N SER A 30 -0.96 -10.49 -0.32
CA SER A 30 -1.19 -11.27 0.90
C SER A 30 -1.96 -10.47 1.97
N ALA A 31 -1.87 -9.13 1.95
CA ALA A 31 -2.60 -8.27 2.85
C ALA A 31 -4.11 -8.26 2.56
N SER A 32 -4.91 -8.58 3.57
CA SER A 32 -6.38 -8.56 3.49
C SER A 32 -7.00 -7.16 3.65
N ILE A 33 -6.19 -6.18 4.05
CA ILE A 33 -6.61 -4.81 4.34
C ILE A 33 -5.57 -3.83 3.80
N ASN A 34 -5.97 -2.58 3.57
CA ASN A 34 -5.00 -1.50 3.40
C ASN A 34 -4.59 -0.97 4.77
N VAL A 35 -3.31 -0.63 4.92
CA VAL A 35 -2.75 -0.15 6.18
C VAL A 35 -2.07 1.18 5.96
N MET A 36 -2.36 2.14 6.84
CA MET A 36 -1.68 3.44 6.90
C MET A 36 -0.95 3.57 8.24
N PRO A 37 0.36 3.91 8.23
CA PRO A 37 1.09 4.20 9.45
C PRO A 37 0.48 5.39 10.22
N SER A 38 0.50 5.32 11.56
CA SER A 38 -0.03 6.37 12.44
C SER A 38 0.63 7.73 12.19
N SER A 39 1.91 7.74 11.82
CA SER A 39 2.69 8.93 11.44
C SER A 39 2.14 9.60 10.18
N VAL A 40 1.88 8.84 9.12
CA VAL A 40 1.27 9.32 7.86
C VAL A 40 -0.13 9.87 8.13
N TYR A 41 -0.94 9.13 8.89
CA TYR A 41 -2.28 9.57 9.28
C TYR A 41 -2.27 10.93 9.99
N LYS A 42 -1.39 11.10 10.98
CA LYS A 42 -1.25 12.34 11.77
C LYS A 42 -0.88 13.54 10.90
N MET A 43 -0.05 13.35 9.88
CA MET A 43 0.38 14.40 8.96
C MET A 43 -0.73 14.82 7.98
N LEU A 44 -1.58 13.87 7.59
CA LEU A 44 -2.67 14.13 6.64
C LEU A 44 -3.91 14.78 7.28
N HIS A 45 -4.03 14.76 8.61
CA HIS A 45 -5.16 15.31 9.34
C HIS A 45 -6.54 14.83 8.84
N LEU A 46 -6.68 13.52 8.54
CA LEU A 46 -7.84 12.91 7.87
C LEU A 46 -9.14 12.85 8.69
N GLY A 47 -9.25 13.57 9.81
CA GLY A 47 -10.44 13.63 10.65
C GLY A 47 -10.45 12.63 11.82
N GLU A 48 -11.62 12.09 12.14
CA GLU A 48 -11.80 11.14 13.24
C GLU A 48 -11.74 9.69 12.75
N LEU A 49 -11.09 8.83 13.54
CA LEU A 49 -11.06 7.39 13.27
C LEU A 49 -12.32 6.70 13.77
N LYS A 50 -12.87 5.81 12.95
CA LYS A 50 -13.90 4.87 13.39
C LYS A 50 -13.26 3.80 14.27
N PRO A 51 -13.87 3.48 15.44
CA PRO A 51 -13.38 2.41 16.28
C PRO A 51 -13.48 1.06 15.56
N THR A 52 -12.55 0.16 15.85
CA THR A 52 -12.55 -1.20 15.29
C THR A 52 -12.10 -2.21 16.33
N ASN A 53 -12.73 -3.40 16.34
CA ASN A 53 -12.34 -4.52 17.20
C ASN A 53 -11.46 -5.53 16.46
N LEU A 54 -10.89 -5.13 15.32
CA LEU A 54 -10.11 -6.00 14.47
C LEU A 54 -8.75 -6.31 15.11
N ILE A 55 -8.34 -7.58 15.07
CA ILE A 55 -7.00 -8.03 15.45
C ILE A 55 -6.31 -8.50 14.18
N ILE A 56 -5.18 -7.88 13.85
CA ILE A 56 -4.38 -8.25 12.68
C ILE A 56 -3.32 -9.25 13.11
N GLN A 57 -3.17 -10.32 12.34
CA GLN A 57 -1.99 -11.17 12.41
C GLN A 57 -0.99 -10.73 11.34
N LEU A 58 0.23 -10.38 11.77
CA LEU A 58 1.32 -10.00 10.88
C LEU A 58 2.03 -11.24 10.31
N ALA A 59 2.86 -11.05 9.28
CA ALA A 59 3.60 -12.14 8.64
C ALA A 59 4.53 -12.90 9.61
N ASN A 60 5.06 -12.21 10.63
CA ASN A 60 5.85 -12.80 11.71
C ASN A 60 4.99 -13.53 12.78
N ARG A 61 3.70 -13.72 12.52
CA ARG A 61 2.69 -14.34 13.39
C ARG A 61 2.37 -13.57 14.68
N SER A 62 3.01 -12.42 14.92
CA SER A 62 2.59 -11.51 15.98
C SER A 62 1.22 -10.92 15.66
N THR A 63 0.54 -10.42 16.69
CA THR A 63 -0.76 -9.78 16.54
C THR A 63 -0.68 -8.32 16.96
N THR A 64 -1.49 -7.49 16.32
CA THR A 64 -1.62 -6.07 16.66
C THR A 64 -3.07 -5.61 16.47
N GLN A 65 -3.44 -4.55 17.17
CA GLN A 65 -4.75 -3.91 17.05
C GLN A 65 -4.58 -2.54 16.38
N PRO A 66 -5.39 -2.24 15.35
CA PRO A 66 -5.42 -0.90 14.79
C PRO A 66 -5.93 0.13 15.78
N ILE A 67 -5.38 1.34 15.68
CA ILE A 67 -5.87 2.52 16.40
C ILE A 67 -7.31 2.81 15.99
N GLY A 68 -7.62 2.60 14.71
CA GLY A 68 -8.95 2.74 14.16
C GLY A 68 -8.95 2.56 12.64
N LYS A 69 -10.10 2.82 12.03
CA LYS A 69 -10.31 2.78 10.58
C LYS A 69 -10.68 4.18 10.08
N ILE A 70 -10.09 4.59 8.97
CA ILE A 70 -10.54 5.74 8.18
C ILE A 70 -11.13 5.23 6.86
N GLU A 71 -12.24 5.81 6.42
CA GLU A 71 -12.98 5.37 5.24
C GLU A 71 -12.96 6.43 4.15
N ASP A 72 -13.13 6.00 2.90
CA ASP A 72 -13.27 6.87 1.72
C ASP A 72 -12.11 7.87 1.51
N VAL A 73 -10.89 7.51 1.91
CA VAL A 73 -9.71 8.33 1.67
C VAL A 73 -9.38 8.31 0.18
N LEU A 74 -9.37 9.50 -0.44
CA LEU A 74 -9.00 9.63 -1.85
C LEU A 74 -7.48 9.49 -2.01
N MET A 75 -7.08 8.42 -2.66
CA MET A 75 -5.69 8.16 -3.01
C MET A 75 -5.52 8.16 -4.53
N LYS A 76 -4.52 8.90 -5.00
CA LYS A 76 -4.12 8.95 -6.40
C LYS A 76 -2.92 8.05 -6.65
N VAL A 77 -3.02 7.16 -7.63
CA VAL A 77 -1.89 6.39 -8.16
C VAL A 77 -1.77 6.71 -9.64
N ASN A 78 -0.64 7.32 -10.00
CA ASN A 78 -0.44 7.90 -11.32
C ASN A 78 -1.59 8.88 -11.68
N GLN A 79 -2.47 8.54 -12.63
CA GLN A 79 -3.55 9.42 -13.10
C GLN A 79 -4.91 9.06 -12.51
N LEU A 80 -5.00 7.93 -11.80
CA LEU A 80 -6.26 7.38 -11.28
C LEU A 80 -6.42 7.73 -9.81
N THR A 81 -7.64 8.08 -9.41
CA THR A 81 -8.00 8.34 -8.01
C THR A 81 -9.01 7.32 -7.54
N PHE A 82 -8.72 6.69 -6.41
CA PHE A 82 -9.52 5.65 -5.80
C PHE A 82 -9.99 6.09 -4.41
N PRO A 83 -11.25 5.84 -4.03
CA PRO A 83 -11.62 5.81 -2.63
C PRO A 83 -11.02 4.56 -1.99
N ALA A 84 -10.45 4.71 -0.79
CA ALA A 84 -9.82 3.61 -0.08
C ALA A 84 -10.05 3.72 1.42
N ASP A 85 -10.39 2.58 2.01
CA ASP A 85 -10.42 2.42 3.46
C ASP A 85 -9.04 2.01 3.96
N PHE A 86 -8.58 2.62 5.06
CA PHE A 86 -7.31 2.28 5.70
C PHE A 86 -7.50 1.96 7.18
N TYR A 87 -6.80 0.93 7.64
CA TYR A 87 -6.61 0.67 9.06
C TYR A 87 -5.33 1.36 9.53
N ILE A 88 -5.42 2.13 10.61
CA ILE A 88 -4.29 2.89 11.13
C ILE A 88 -3.52 2.04 12.13
N LEU A 89 -2.25 1.75 11.83
CA LEU A 89 -1.36 1.00 12.71
C LEU A 89 -0.26 1.86 13.29
N ASP A 90 0.06 1.64 14.56
CA ASP A 90 1.26 2.18 15.16
C ASP A 90 2.45 1.29 14.80
N MET A 91 3.12 1.64 13.70
CA MET A 91 4.33 0.97 13.26
C MET A 91 5.53 1.65 13.91
N GLN A 92 6.51 0.87 14.39
CA GLN A 92 7.80 1.44 14.81
C GLN A 92 8.53 1.97 13.58
N ASP A 93 8.27 3.22 13.27
CA ASP A 93 8.98 3.97 12.25
C ASP A 93 10.40 4.22 12.78
N GLY A 94 11.40 3.52 12.25
CA GLY A 94 12.79 3.82 12.55
C GLY A 94 13.12 5.23 12.03
N SER A 95 12.95 6.24 12.89
CA SER A 95 13.31 7.68 12.84
C SER A 95 13.25 8.46 11.51
N SER A 96 12.85 7.86 10.41
CA SER A 96 12.85 8.44 9.07
C SER A 96 11.53 8.13 8.38
N MET A 97 10.93 9.16 7.78
CA MET A 97 9.71 9.06 6.98
C MET A 97 9.82 8.07 5.82
N HIS A 98 11.05 7.72 5.41
CA HIS A 98 11.33 6.77 4.35
C HIS A 98 10.99 5.31 4.71
N ASN A 99 10.78 5.02 6.00
CA ASN A 99 10.47 3.67 6.48
C ASN A 99 8.96 3.46 6.71
N SER A 100 8.17 4.54 6.80
CA SER A 100 6.72 4.47 7.03
C SER A 100 6.00 4.09 5.74
N THR A 101 5.82 2.79 5.54
CA THR A 101 5.35 2.29 4.25
C THR A 101 3.84 2.04 4.29
N LEU A 102 3.09 2.76 3.46
CA LEU A 102 1.67 2.51 3.20
C LEU A 102 1.54 1.11 2.58
N ILE A 103 0.62 0.27 3.07
CA ILE A 103 0.35 -1.05 2.49
C ILE A 103 -0.98 -1.00 1.75
N LEU A 104 -0.93 -1.29 0.46
CA LEU A 104 -2.05 -1.44 -0.45
C LEU A 104 -2.38 -2.92 -0.52
N GLY A 105 -3.38 -3.32 0.24
CA GLY A 105 -3.84 -4.70 0.30
C GLY A 105 -4.84 -5.02 -0.80
N ARG A 106 -5.35 -6.25 -0.76
CA ARG A 106 -6.36 -6.73 -1.70
C ARG A 106 -7.58 -5.82 -1.86
N PRO A 107 -8.15 -5.15 -0.84
CA PRO A 107 -9.35 -4.33 -1.03
C PRO A 107 -9.16 -3.21 -2.06
N LEU A 108 -8.06 -2.47 -1.97
CA LEU A 108 -7.77 -1.45 -2.98
C LEU A 108 -7.41 -2.10 -4.33
N LEU A 109 -6.61 -3.16 -4.33
CA LEU A 109 -6.20 -3.82 -5.56
C LEU A 109 -7.41 -4.39 -6.33
N MET A 110 -8.40 -4.92 -5.64
CA MET A 110 -9.67 -5.34 -6.23
C MET A 110 -10.46 -4.14 -6.77
N THR A 111 -10.55 -3.06 -6.01
CA THR A 111 -11.22 -1.81 -6.43
C THR A 111 -10.59 -1.26 -7.71
N ALA A 112 -9.26 -1.33 -7.80
CA ALA A 112 -8.48 -0.86 -8.93
C ALA A 112 -8.33 -1.88 -10.06
N LYS A 113 -9.02 -3.04 -10.01
CA LYS A 113 -8.87 -4.15 -10.96
C LYS A 113 -7.40 -4.44 -11.30
N ALA A 114 -6.56 -4.45 -10.26
CA ALA A 114 -5.12 -4.46 -10.41
C ALA A 114 -4.62 -5.75 -11.10
N ILE A 115 -3.69 -5.58 -12.04
CA ILE A 115 -2.96 -6.66 -12.70
C ILE A 115 -1.46 -6.40 -12.49
N THR A 116 -0.78 -7.37 -11.88
CA THR A 116 0.66 -7.33 -11.63
C THR A 116 1.40 -8.20 -12.63
N ASP A 117 2.20 -7.58 -13.49
CA ASP A 117 3.16 -8.28 -14.34
C ASP A 117 4.53 -8.26 -13.64
N ILE A 118 4.85 -9.37 -13.00
CA ILE A 118 6.07 -9.51 -12.19
C ILE A 118 7.31 -9.54 -13.09
N HIS A 119 7.23 -10.16 -14.27
CA HIS A 119 8.36 -10.26 -15.19
C HIS A 119 8.77 -8.87 -15.70
N ASN A 120 7.77 -8.05 -16.05
CA ASN A 120 8.01 -6.71 -16.59
C ASN A 120 8.05 -5.62 -15.51
N GLY A 121 7.77 -5.95 -14.25
CA GLY A 121 7.79 -4.98 -13.15
C GLY A 121 6.70 -3.92 -13.25
N THR A 122 5.51 -4.31 -13.71
CA THR A 122 4.41 -3.35 -13.92
C THR A 122 3.18 -3.67 -13.10
N LEU A 123 2.53 -2.61 -12.61
CA LEU A 123 1.21 -2.66 -12.00
C LEU A 123 0.29 -1.90 -12.92
N THR A 124 -0.71 -2.60 -13.45
CA THR A 124 -1.79 -1.96 -14.20
C THR A 124 -3.03 -1.88 -13.34
N MET A 125 -3.70 -0.74 -13.38
CA MET A 125 -4.93 -0.47 -12.64
C MET A 125 -5.97 0.15 -13.56
N GLU A 126 -7.24 -0.04 -13.20
CA GLU A 126 -8.40 0.50 -13.88
C GLU A 126 -9.37 1.14 -12.88
N PHE A 127 -9.97 2.25 -13.27
CA PHE A 127 -11.08 2.86 -12.55
C PHE A 127 -12.08 3.45 -13.54
N GLY A 128 -13.33 2.97 -13.50
CA GLY A 128 -14.29 3.27 -14.56
C GLY A 128 -13.78 2.78 -15.92
N GLU A 129 -13.69 3.70 -16.89
CA GLU A 129 -13.16 3.44 -18.24
C GLU A 129 -11.66 3.77 -18.37
N ALA A 130 -11.05 4.36 -17.34
CA ALA A 130 -9.65 4.75 -17.37
C ALA A 130 -8.75 3.59 -16.93
N ARG A 131 -7.63 3.40 -17.64
CA ARG A 131 -6.60 2.39 -17.35
C ARG A 131 -5.23 3.03 -17.34
N CYS A 132 -4.40 2.64 -16.38
CA CYS A 132 -3.06 3.17 -16.25
C CYS A 132 -2.08 2.08 -15.81
N SER A 133 -0.88 2.08 -16.38
CA SER A 133 0.22 1.21 -15.95
C SER A 133 1.31 2.05 -15.30
N SER A 134 1.84 1.56 -14.19
CA SER A 134 2.96 2.15 -13.48
C SER A 134 4.15 1.19 -13.52
N ILE A 135 5.33 1.73 -13.82
CA ILE A 135 6.59 1.04 -13.54
C ILE A 135 6.77 1.04 -12.03
N ILE A 136 7.17 -0.10 -11.50
CA ILE A 136 7.30 -0.32 -10.07
C ILE A 136 8.76 -0.28 -9.73
N SER A 137 9.10 0.34 -8.59
CA SER A 137 10.43 0.19 -8.04
C SER A 137 10.63 -1.26 -7.62
N MET A 138 11.50 -1.97 -8.34
CA MET A 138 11.93 -3.33 -8.01
C MET A 138 13.36 -3.25 -7.48
N SER A 139 13.56 -3.62 -6.22
CA SER A 139 14.90 -3.97 -5.71
C SER A 139 15.09 -5.48 -5.84
N TRP A 140 16.25 -5.87 -6.35
CA TRP A 140 16.68 -7.26 -6.35
C TRP A 140 17.66 -7.44 -5.20
N SER A 141 17.41 -8.40 -4.32
CA SER A 141 18.39 -8.79 -3.31
C SER A 141 19.47 -9.65 -3.98
N ASN A 142 20.74 -9.29 -3.77
CA ASN A 142 21.87 -10.18 -4.11
C ASN A 142 21.97 -11.25 -3.02
N LEU A 143 21.19 -12.34 -3.14
CA LEU A 143 21.40 -13.56 -2.35
C LEU A 143 22.40 -14.48 -3.06
#